data_AF-A0A7V9CS97-F1
#
_entry.id   AF-A0A7V9CS97-F1
#
_cell.length_a   1.000
_cell.length_b   1.000
_cell.length_c   1.000
_cell.angle_alpha   90.00
_cell.angle_beta   90.00
_cell.angle_gamma   90.00
#
_symmetry.space_group_name_H-M   'P 1'
#
loop_
_entity.id
_entity.type
_entity.pdbx_description
1 polymer ?
#
loop_
_entity_poly.entity_id
_entity_poly.type
_entity_poly.pdbx_seq_one_letter_code
_entity_poly.pdbx_strand_id
1 'polypeptide(L)'
;MPNITMGFTERPGSASTLGVGAAAAATVGHAAAVVAEVARSACGSWSDAGGIAAQARSRQQRCAELASEGAAAFAEALEALGALDGGGRAGAVLDRAAGFPLAVAEAAADVAELAAETAGRCSGNHHADAVGAALLAHGAARAAAHLVAVNLAVQTGDERLSRAQRAVEAAGDAARRALDT
;
A
#
# COMPACT_ATOMS: atom_id res chain seq x y z
N MET A 1 10.40 56.50 5.63
CA MET A 1 10.12 55.39 4.70
C MET A 1 11.00 54.20 5.09
N PRO A 2 10.55 53.27 5.95
CA PRO A 2 11.33 52.08 6.23
C PRO A 2 11.10 51.02 5.13
N ASN A 3 12.22 50.53 4.62
CA ASN A 3 12.36 49.44 3.66
C ASN A 3 12.17 48.10 4.40
N ILE A 4 11.13 47.34 4.07
CA ILE A 4 10.93 45.97 4.58
C ILE A 4 11.34 45.02 3.46
N THR A 5 12.57 44.52 3.55
CA THR A 5 13.05 43.37 2.80
C THR A 5 12.25 42.13 3.23
N MET A 6 11.26 41.74 2.44
CA MET A 6 10.59 40.45 2.55
C MET A 6 11.53 39.33 2.06
N GLY A 7 12.41 38.87 2.95
CA GLY A 7 13.13 37.61 2.78
C GLY A 7 12.21 36.45 3.14
N PHE A 8 11.33 36.05 2.22
CA PHE A 8 10.51 34.85 2.38
C PHE A 8 11.24 33.67 1.74
N THR A 9 12.24 33.13 2.45
CA THR A 9 12.70 31.75 2.20
C THR A 9 11.86 30.84 3.08
N GLU A 10 10.61 30.60 2.68
CA GLU A 10 9.87 29.46 3.19
C GLU A 10 10.65 28.21 2.79
N ARG A 11 11.21 27.53 3.79
CA ARG A 11 11.77 26.20 3.62
C ARG A 11 10.58 25.30 3.24
N PRO A 12 10.62 24.53 2.13
CA PRO A 12 9.54 23.59 1.83
C PRO A 12 9.29 22.73 3.07
N GLY A 13 8.02 22.66 3.49
CA GLY A 13 7.63 21.96 4.72
C GLY A 13 8.28 20.60 4.77
N SER A 14 8.91 20.26 5.89
CA SER A 14 9.60 18.97 6.06
C SER A 14 8.66 17.86 5.63
N ALA A 15 9.01 17.12 4.58
CA ALA A 15 8.22 15.98 4.14
C ALA A 15 7.94 15.09 5.35
N SER A 16 6.69 14.63 5.50
CA SER A 16 6.30 13.77 6.60
C SER A 16 7.24 12.57 6.67
N THR A 17 7.92 12.38 7.81
CA THR A 17 8.89 11.29 8.03
C THR A 17 8.25 9.90 7.85
N LEU A 18 6.93 9.79 8.01
CA LEU A 18 6.12 8.66 7.54
C LEU A 18 5.39 9.08 6.25
N GLY A 19 5.93 8.73 5.08
CA GLY A 19 5.19 8.86 3.83
C GLY A 19 3.99 7.91 3.80
N VAL A 20 2.86 8.35 3.23
CA VAL A 20 1.62 7.54 3.15
C VAL A 20 1.82 6.20 2.43
N GLY A 21 2.81 6.08 1.54
CA GLY A 21 3.16 4.80 0.91
C GLY A 21 3.71 3.76 1.89
N ALA A 22 4.59 4.15 2.81
CA ALA A 22 5.09 3.26 3.86
C ALA A 22 3.99 2.89 4.86
N ALA A 23 3.11 3.84 5.19
CA ALA A 23 1.93 3.59 6.03
C ALA A 23 0.95 2.60 5.36
N ALA A 24 0.71 2.74 4.05
CA ALA A 24 -0.10 1.79 3.28
C ALA A 24 0.53 0.39 3.29
N ALA A 25 1.84 0.27 3.03
CA ALA A 25 2.55 -1.01 3.09
C ALA A 25 2.45 -1.67 4.48
N ALA A 26 2.66 -0.90 5.56
CA ALA A 26 2.50 -1.40 6.92
C ALA A 26 1.06 -1.85 7.21
N THR A 27 0.06 -1.11 6.71
CA THR A 27 -1.36 -1.48 6.84
C THR A 27 -1.67 -2.81 6.16
N VAL A 28 -1.16 -3.04 4.94
CA VAL A 28 -1.28 -4.34 4.25
C VAL A 28 -0.60 -5.44 5.07
N GLY A 29 0.58 -5.17 5.62
CA GLY A 29 1.29 -6.11 6.49
C GLY A 29 0.49 -6.52 7.73
N HIS A 30 -0.14 -5.56 8.41
CA HIS A 30 -1.02 -5.83 9.55
C HIS A 30 -2.27 -6.62 9.15
N ALA A 31 -2.92 -6.26 8.04
CA ALA A 31 -4.06 -7.02 7.52
C ALA A 31 -3.67 -8.47 7.22
N ALA A 32 -2.52 -8.70 6.60
CA ALA A 32 -2.00 -10.03 6.32
C ALA A 32 -1.69 -10.82 7.60
N ALA A 33 -1.17 -10.16 8.64
CA ALA A 33 -0.94 -10.80 9.94
C ALA A 33 -2.23 -11.29 10.58
N VAL A 34 -3.30 -10.49 10.54
CA VAL A 34 -4.64 -10.85 11.02
C VAL A 34 -5.19 -12.05 10.26
N VAL A 35 -5.16 -12.02 8.92
CA VAL A 35 -5.58 -13.16 8.08
C VAL A 35 -4.82 -14.43 8.45
N ALA A 36 -3.51 -14.32 8.63
CA ALA A 36 -2.69 -15.47 8.96
C ALA A 36 -3.02 -16.06 10.33
N GLU A 37 -3.36 -15.23 11.31
CA GLU A 37 -3.78 -15.67 12.65
C GLU A 37 -5.14 -16.33 12.61
N VAL A 38 -6.12 -15.71 11.96
CA VAL A 38 -7.47 -16.26 11.82
C VAL A 38 -7.45 -17.60 11.09
N ALA A 39 -6.75 -17.70 9.96
CA ALA A 39 -6.61 -18.94 9.22
C ALA A 39 -5.88 -20.03 10.04
N ARG A 40 -4.85 -19.68 10.82
CA ARG A 40 -4.19 -20.63 11.73
C ARG A 40 -5.17 -21.20 12.75
N SER A 41 -6.01 -20.36 13.35
CA SER A 41 -7.00 -20.79 14.33
C SER A 41 -8.04 -21.74 13.75
N ALA A 42 -8.21 -21.76 12.42
CA ALA A 42 -9.13 -22.65 11.70
C ALA A 42 -8.47 -23.91 11.10
N CYS A 43 -7.16 -24.15 11.31
CA CYS A 43 -6.44 -25.24 10.61
C CYS A 43 -6.90 -26.67 10.93
N GLY A 44 -7.61 -26.87 12.05
CA GLY A 44 -8.21 -28.17 12.40
C GLY A 44 -9.56 -28.44 11.72
N SER A 45 -10.24 -27.42 11.21
CA SER A 45 -11.59 -27.52 10.63
C SER A 45 -11.67 -27.13 9.15
N TRP A 46 -10.64 -26.45 8.62
CA TRP A 46 -10.53 -26.04 7.22
C TRP A 46 -9.20 -26.50 6.62
N SER A 47 -9.26 -27.36 5.59
CA SER A 47 -8.09 -27.99 4.98
C SER A 47 -7.09 -27.00 4.39
N ASP A 48 -7.56 -25.89 3.80
CA ASP A 48 -6.68 -24.94 3.10
C ASP A 48 -6.13 -23.85 4.03
N ALA A 49 -6.58 -23.82 5.29
CA ALA A 49 -6.24 -22.76 6.24
C ALA A 49 -4.73 -22.66 6.48
N GLY A 50 -4.02 -23.79 6.50
CA GLY A 50 -2.57 -23.82 6.61
C GLY A 50 -1.87 -23.13 5.42
N GLY A 51 -2.39 -23.34 4.21
CA GLY A 51 -1.88 -22.70 2.99
C GLY A 51 -2.16 -21.20 2.96
N ILE A 52 -3.38 -20.79 3.34
CA ILE A 52 -3.76 -19.37 3.44
C ILE A 52 -2.90 -18.66 4.49
N ALA A 53 -2.73 -19.26 5.67
CA ALA A 53 -1.89 -18.70 6.72
C ALA A 53 -0.42 -18.53 6.28
N ALA A 54 0.13 -19.48 5.53
CA ALA A 54 1.48 -19.39 5.01
C ALA A 54 1.63 -18.27 3.98
N GLN A 55 0.69 -18.16 3.04
CA GLN A 55 0.66 -17.09 2.03
C GLN A 55 0.53 -15.71 2.69
N ALA A 56 -0.38 -15.56 3.64
CA ALA A 56 -0.59 -14.32 4.37
C ALA A 56 0.67 -13.90 5.17
N ARG A 57 1.38 -14.83 5.81
CA ARG A 57 2.67 -14.51 6.46
C ARG A 57 3.76 -14.11 5.47
N SER A 58 3.83 -14.74 4.31
CA SER A 58 4.77 -14.34 3.25
C SER A 58 4.50 -12.90 2.80
N ARG A 59 3.22 -12.54 2.61
CA ARG A 59 2.80 -11.17 2.28
C ARG A 59 3.09 -10.18 3.40
N GLN A 60 2.85 -10.54 4.66
CA GLN A 60 3.21 -9.73 5.83
C GLN A 60 4.70 -9.37 5.82
N GLN A 61 5.57 -10.37 5.69
CA GLN A 61 7.03 -10.17 5.68
C GLN A 61 7.44 -9.26 4.52
N ARG A 62 6.93 -9.52 3.31
CA ARG A 62 7.26 -8.70 2.14
C ARG A 62 6.78 -7.25 2.29
N CYS A 63 5.62 -7.04 2.92
CA CYS A 63 5.10 -5.68 3.16
C CYS A 63 5.92 -4.91 4.19
N ALA A 64 6.49 -5.60 5.20
CA ALA A 64 7.40 -4.97 6.16
C ALA A 64 8.72 -4.52 5.48
N GLU A 65 9.25 -5.35 4.58
CA GLU A 65 10.39 -5.00 3.74
C GLU A 65 10.08 -3.80 2.84
N LEU A 66 8.95 -3.86 2.11
CA LEU A 66 8.48 -2.76 1.27
C LEU A 66 8.31 -1.46 2.05
N ALA A 67 7.71 -1.49 3.24
CA ALA A 67 7.56 -0.30 4.08
C ALA A 67 8.91 0.35 4.43
N SER A 68 9.92 -0.48 4.70
CA SER A 68 11.28 -0.03 5.02
C SER A 68 12.02 0.49 3.78
N GLU A 69 11.99 -0.28 2.69
CA GLU A 69 12.59 0.07 1.39
C GLU A 69 11.99 1.37 0.83
N GLY A 70 10.65 1.52 0.89
CA GLY A 70 9.94 2.69 0.38
C GLY A 70 10.22 3.97 1.17
N ALA A 71 10.38 3.87 2.49
CA ALA A 71 10.77 5.01 3.31
C ALA A 71 12.19 5.51 2.95
N ALA A 72 13.14 4.59 2.74
CA ALA A 72 14.49 4.91 2.30
C ALA A 72 14.50 5.53 0.88
N ALA A 73 13.82 4.89 -0.08
CA ALA A 73 13.75 5.37 -1.45
C ALA A 73 13.09 6.75 -1.58
N PHE A 74 12.09 7.05 -0.74
CA PHE A 74 11.45 8.38 -0.71
C PHE A 74 12.40 9.45 -0.15
N ALA A 75 13.16 9.14 0.90
CA ALA A 75 14.17 10.05 1.44
C ALA A 75 15.24 10.37 0.40
N GLU A 76 15.78 9.35 -0.27
CA GLU A 76 16.75 9.50 -1.36
C GLU A 76 16.18 10.32 -2.54
N ALA A 77 14.91 10.09 -2.90
CA ALA A 77 14.24 10.84 -3.96
C ALA A 77 14.09 12.33 -3.62
N LEU A 78 13.79 12.67 -2.36
CA LEU A 78 13.71 14.05 -1.90
C LEU A 78 15.08 14.74 -1.89
N GLU A 79 16.13 14.04 -1.44
CA GLU A 79 17.50 14.56 -1.50
C GLU A 79 17.93 14.80 -2.95
N ALA A 80 17.67 13.84 -3.83
CA ALA A 80 17.94 13.98 -5.26
C ALA A 80 17.17 15.19 -5.82
N LEU A 81 15.87 15.31 -5.55
CA LEU A 81 15.05 16.41 -6.06
C LEU A 81 15.51 17.79 -5.55
N GLY A 82 15.95 17.88 -4.28
CA GLY A 82 16.54 19.09 -3.71
C GLY A 82 17.89 19.49 -4.30
N ALA A 83 18.63 18.53 -4.86
CA ALA A 83 19.92 18.75 -5.52
C ALA A 83 19.81 19.01 -7.04
N LEU A 84 18.61 18.95 -7.61
CA LEU A 84 18.38 19.13 -9.05
C LEU A 84 18.01 20.58 -9.42
N ASP A 85 18.94 21.29 -10.06
CA ASP A 85 18.62 22.47 -10.87
C ASP A 85 18.04 22.01 -12.23
N GLY A 86 16.73 21.79 -12.30
CA GLY A 86 15.98 21.62 -13.57
C GLY A 86 15.08 20.40 -13.69
N GLY A 87 13.87 20.62 -14.23
CA GLY A 87 12.74 19.69 -14.23
C GLY A 87 12.89 18.36 -15.00
N GLY A 88 13.90 18.20 -15.85
CA GLY A 88 14.08 16.97 -16.63
C GLY A 88 14.52 15.75 -15.80
N ARG A 89 15.38 15.95 -14.79
CA ARG A 89 15.85 14.85 -13.92
C ARG A 89 14.82 14.49 -12.84
N ALA A 90 13.92 15.41 -12.49
CA ALA A 90 12.82 15.16 -11.56
C ALA A 90 11.83 14.11 -12.10
N GLY A 91 11.53 14.14 -13.41
CA GLY A 91 10.63 13.17 -14.05
C GLY A 91 11.11 11.72 -13.96
N ALA A 92 12.43 11.49 -14.14
CA ALA A 92 13.00 10.13 -14.05
C ALA A 92 13.01 9.57 -12.62
N VAL A 93 13.15 10.44 -11.61
CA VAL A 93 13.06 10.06 -10.20
C VAL A 93 11.63 9.68 -9.83
N LEU A 94 10.64 10.47 -10.27
CA LEU A 94 9.22 10.22 -10.02
C LEU A 94 8.72 8.96 -10.75
N ASP A 95 9.19 8.71 -11.97
CA ASP A 95 8.89 7.49 -12.72
C ASP A 95 9.33 6.24 -11.95
N ARG A 96 10.57 6.22 -11.46
CA ARG A 96 11.09 5.12 -10.63
C ARG A 96 10.32 4.99 -9.31
N ALA A 97 9.92 6.12 -8.73
CA ALA A 97 9.15 6.16 -7.50
C ALA A 97 7.73 5.59 -7.63
N ALA A 98 7.18 5.41 -8.84
CA ALA A 98 5.87 4.78 -9.05
C ALA A 98 5.88 3.25 -8.85
N GLY A 99 7.05 2.60 -8.91
CA GLY A 99 7.15 1.15 -8.75
C GLY A 99 6.81 0.66 -7.34
N PHE A 100 7.27 1.37 -6.32
CA PHE A 100 6.97 1.06 -4.92
C PHE A 100 5.47 1.07 -4.60
N PRO A 101 4.71 2.15 -4.84
CA PRO A 101 3.28 2.17 -4.54
C PRO A 101 2.49 1.18 -5.41
N LEU A 102 2.93 0.87 -6.64
CA LEU A 102 2.30 -0.21 -7.42
C LEU A 102 2.43 -1.56 -6.71
N ALA A 103 3.63 -1.90 -6.23
CA ALA A 103 3.85 -3.16 -5.50
C ALA A 103 2.98 -3.26 -4.23
N VAL A 104 2.77 -2.14 -3.53
CA VAL A 104 1.88 -2.08 -2.36
C VAL A 104 0.42 -2.32 -2.76
N ALA A 105 -0.04 -1.73 -3.87
CA ALA A 105 -1.41 -1.93 -4.35
C ALA A 105 -1.66 -3.39 -4.73
N GLU A 106 -0.71 -4.04 -5.41
CA GLU A 106 -0.82 -5.45 -5.80
C GLU A 106 -0.80 -6.37 -4.57
N ALA A 107 0.09 -6.12 -3.60
CA ALA A 107 0.10 -6.87 -2.34
C ALA A 107 -1.20 -6.71 -1.55
N ALA A 108 -1.79 -5.51 -1.58
CA ALA A 108 -3.07 -5.25 -0.94
C ALA A 108 -4.22 -6.05 -1.57
N ALA A 109 -4.25 -6.18 -2.89
CA ALA A 109 -5.24 -7.01 -3.58
C ALA A 109 -5.12 -8.49 -3.19
N ASP A 110 -3.90 -9.04 -3.16
CA ASP A 110 -3.66 -10.41 -2.73
C ASP A 110 -4.14 -10.65 -1.29
N VAL A 111 -3.83 -9.72 -0.38
CA VAL A 111 -4.24 -9.85 1.04
C VAL A 111 -5.74 -9.74 1.20
N ALA A 112 -6.41 -8.87 0.45
CA ALA A 112 -7.87 -8.76 0.46
C ALA A 112 -8.52 -10.06 -0.02
N GLU A 113 -7.96 -10.73 -1.03
CA GLU A 113 -8.46 -12.02 -1.53
C GLU A 113 -8.32 -13.12 -0.47
N LEU A 114 -7.15 -13.23 0.18
CA LEU A 114 -6.92 -14.18 1.26
C LEU A 114 -7.86 -13.91 2.45
N ALA A 115 -8.13 -12.64 2.74
CA ALA A 115 -9.07 -12.24 3.79
C ALA A 115 -10.51 -12.63 3.46
N ALA A 116 -10.95 -12.46 2.21
CA ALA A 116 -12.28 -12.86 1.76
C ALA A 116 -12.49 -14.37 1.83
N GLU A 117 -11.53 -15.18 1.36
CA GLU A 117 -11.60 -16.64 1.50
C GLU A 117 -11.65 -17.03 2.99
N THR A 118 -10.84 -16.37 3.84
CA THR A 118 -10.83 -16.64 5.28
C THR A 118 -12.17 -16.28 5.94
N ALA A 119 -12.78 -15.15 5.57
CA ALA A 119 -14.07 -14.70 6.10
C ALA A 119 -15.20 -15.71 5.82
N GLY A 120 -15.23 -16.28 4.61
CA GLY A 120 -16.21 -17.29 4.20
C GLY A 120 -16.07 -18.65 4.88
N ARG A 121 -15.00 -18.88 5.65
CA ARG A 121 -14.73 -20.14 6.37
C ARG A 121 -14.75 -19.99 7.89
N CYS A 122 -14.91 -18.76 8.40
CA CYS A 122 -14.88 -18.45 9.82
C CYS A 122 -16.23 -17.92 10.30
N SER A 123 -16.42 -17.85 11.63
CA SER A 123 -17.63 -17.31 12.26
C SER A 123 -17.29 -16.43 13.46
N GLY A 124 -18.21 -15.54 13.84
CA GLY A 124 -18.06 -14.69 15.03
C GLY A 124 -16.89 -13.71 14.90
N ASN A 125 -16.08 -13.59 15.95
CA ASN A 125 -14.96 -12.63 15.98
C ASN A 125 -13.94 -12.87 14.86
N HIS A 126 -13.61 -14.12 14.56
CA HIS A 126 -12.69 -14.48 13.49
C HIS A 126 -13.19 -14.04 12.10
N HIS A 127 -14.50 -14.15 11.85
CA HIS A 127 -15.10 -13.63 10.63
C HIS A 127 -14.99 -12.10 10.57
N ALA A 128 -15.35 -11.40 11.65
CA ALA A 128 -15.25 -9.95 11.72
C ALA A 128 -13.82 -9.44 11.51
N ASP A 129 -12.82 -10.13 12.07
CA ASP A 129 -11.40 -9.81 11.89
C ASP A 129 -10.95 -10.01 10.44
N ALA A 130 -11.38 -11.09 9.78
CA ALA A 130 -11.09 -11.34 8.37
C ALA A 130 -11.74 -10.29 7.46
N VAL A 131 -12.99 -9.90 7.71
CA VAL A 131 -13.66 -8.80 7.01
C VAL A 131 -12.92 -7.48 7.20
N GLY A 132 -12.54 -7.16 8.45
CA GLY A 132 -11.76 -5.97 8.77
C GLY A 132 -10.43 -5.93 8.03
N ALA A 133 -9.73 -7.08 7.94
CA ALA A 133 -8.49 -7.19 7.18
C ALA A 133 -8.69 -6.93 5.67
N ALA A 134 -9.77 -7.43 5.08
CA ALA A 134 -10.09 -7.17 3.66
C ALA A 134 -10.33 -5.68 3.41
N LEU A 135 -11.05 -5.00 4.31
CA LEU A 135 -11.32 -3.56 4.21
C LEU A 135 -10.06 -2.70 4.38
N LEU A 136 -9.19 -3.04 5.34
CA LEU A 136 -7.91 -2.37 5.53
C LEU A 136 -7.02 -2.51 4.30
N ALA A 137 -6.95 -3.71 3.74
CA ALA A 137 -6.20 -3.97 2.51
C ALA A 137 -6.76 -3.16 1.33
N HIS A 138 -8.08 -3.13 1.13
CA HIS A 138 -8.69 -2.29 0.08
C HIS A 138 -8.39 -0.79 0.26
N GLY A 139 -8.47 -0.27 1.49
CA GLY A 139 -8.09 1.11 1.79
C GLY A 139 -6.63 1.42 1.44
N ALA A 140 -5.72 0.50 1.80
CA ALA A 140 -4.31 0.63 1.45
C ALA A 140 -4.06 0.56 -0.07
N ALA A 141 -4.78 -0.30 -0.80
CA ALA A 141 -4.71 -0.37 -2.26
C ALA A 141 -5.07 0.98 -2.90
N ARG A 142 -6.16 1.61 -2.42
CA ARG A 142 -6.61 2.93 -2.90
C ARG A 142 -5.58 4.02 -2.64
N ALA A 143 -5.01 4.04 -1.43
CA ALA A 143 -3.96 5.00 -1.07
C ALA A 143 -2.72 4.82 -1.97
N ALA A 144 -2.29 3.58 -2.19
CA ALA A 144 -1.13 3.28 -3.02
C ALA A 144 -1.37 3.62 -4.50
N ALA A 145 -2.52 3.28 -5.06
CA ALA A 145 -2.86 3.65 -6.44
C ALA A 145 -2.94 5.17 -6.67
N HIS A 146 -3.39 5.93 -5.66
CA HIS A 146 -3.33 7.38 -5.71
C HIS A 146 -1.88 7.89 -5.83
N LEU A 147 -0.94 7.30 -5.10
CA LEU A 147 0.49 7.66 -5.20
C LEU A 147 1.10 7.28 -6.53
N VAL A 148 0.69 6.16 -7.13
CA VAL A 148 1.07 5.81 -8.51
C VAL A 148 0.63 6.93 -9.47
N ALA A 149 -0.63 7.37 -9.38
CA ALA A 149 -1.16 8.42 -10.25
C ALA A 149 -0.42 9.76 -10.06
N VAL A 150 -0.14 10.16 -8.81
CA VAL A 150 0.60 11.39 -8.49
C VAL A 150 2.01 11.34 -9.07
N ASN A 151 2.71 10.22 -8.92
CA ASN A 151 4.08 10.06 -9.40
C ASN A 151 4.16 9.98 -10.94
N LEU A 152 3.10 9.49 -11.61
CA LEU A 152 3.06 9.31 -13.06
C LEU A 152 2.37 10.44 -13.83
N ALA A 153 1.91 11.51 -13.19
CA ALA A 153 1.15 12.60 -13.84
C ALA A 153 1.88 13.30 -15.02
N VAL A 154 3.15 12.98 -15.27
CA VAL A 154 3.95 13.45 -16.42
C VAL A 154 3.86 12.51 -17.64
N GLN A 155 3.31 11.29 -17.51
CA GLN A 155 3.19 10.28 -18.57
C GLN A 155 1.74 9.81 -18.75
N THR A 156 1.10 10.20 -19.85
CA THR A 156 -0.26 9.74 -20.18
C THR A 156 -0.24 8.30 -20.70
N GLY A 157 -1.11 7.42 -20.17
CA GLY A 157 -1.31 6.05 -20.69
C GLY A 157 -0.38 4.97 -20.10
N ASP A 158 0.26 5.23 -18.96
CA ASP A 158 1.17 4.27 -18.33
C ASP A 158 0.45 3.01 -17.82
N GLU A 159 0.97 1.83 -18.20
CA GLU A 159 0.44 0.52 -17.80
C GLU A 159 0.42 0.33 -16.28
N ARG A 160 1.39 0.92 -15.56
CA ARG A 160 1.47 0.84 -14.08
C ARG A 160 0.26 1.47 -13.41
N LEU A 161 -0.26 2.59 -13.95
CA LEU A 161 -1.49 3.19 -13.43
C LEU A 161 -2.68 2.26 -13.62
N SER A 162 -2.80 1.66 -14.80
CA SER A 162 -3.86 0.70 -15.10
C SER A 162 -3.78 -0.55 -14.21
N ARG A 163 -2.56 -1.05 -13.93
CA ARG A 163 -2.34 -2.16 -12.99
C ARG A 163 -2.76 -1.79 -11.56
N ALA A 164 -2.38 -0.60 -11.09
CA ALA A 164 -2.78 -0.14 -9.76
C ALA A 164 -4.30 -0.01 -9.62
N GLN A 165 -4.99 0.46 -10.66
CA GLN A 165 -6.46 0.53 -10.69
C GLN A 165 -7.10 -0.86 -10.63
N ARG A 166 -6.60 -1.82 -11.42
CA ARG A 166 -7.07 -3.22 -11.35
C ARG A 166 -6.87 -3.83 -9.97
N ALA A 167 -5.75 -3.53 -9.31
CA ALA A 167 -5.51 -4.00 -7.94
C ALA A 167 -6.53 -3.41 -6.94
N VAL A 168 -6.90 -2.12 -7.10
CA VAL A 168 -7.95 -1.49 -6.29
C VAL A 168 -9.30 -2.17 -6.50
N GLU A 169 -9.68 -2.43 -7.75
CA GLU A 169 -10.91 -3.12 -8.11
C GLU A 169 -10.95 -4.53 -7.50
N ALA A 170 -9.89 -5.31 -7.71
CA ALA A 170 -9.77 -6.66 -7.14
C ALA A 170 -9.88 -6.65 -5.60
N ALA A 171 -9.19 -5.74 -4.93
CA ALA A 171 -9.28 -5.61 -3.47
C ALA A 171 -10.69 -5.20 -3.01
N GLY A 172 -11.36 -4.32 -3.75
CA GLY A 172 -12.72 -3.88 -3.46
C GLY A 172 -13.74 -5.00 -3.64
N ASP A 173 -13.59 -5.79 -4.69
CA ASP A 173 -14.43 -6.96 -4.96
C ASP A 173 -14.26 -8.02 -3.87
N ALA A 174 -13.04 -8.29 -3.45
CA ALA A 174 -12.76 -9.20 -2.34
C ALA A 174 -13.36 -8.70 -1.01
N ALA A 175 -13.19 -7.41 -0.69
CA ALA A 175 -13.76 -6.82 0.52
C ALA A 175 -15.30 -6.87 0.54
N ARG A 176 -15.96 -6.66 -0.61
CA ARG A 176 -17.41 -6.86 -0.74
C ARG A 176 -17.82 -8.31 -0.52
N ARG A 177 -17.12 -9.26 -1.15
CA ARG A 177 -17.40 -10.69 -0.92
C ARG A 177 -17.25 -11.08 0.54
N ALA A 178 -16.24 -10.56 1.24
CA ALA A 178 -16.05 -10.81 2.67
C ALA A 178 -17.23 -10.27 3.52
N LEU A 179 -17.79 -9.12 3.17
CA LEU A 179 -18.96 -8.54 3.84
C LEU A 179 -20.25 -9.34 3.58
N ASP A 180 -20.32 -10.05 2.45
CA ASP A 180 -21.52 -10.76 2.00
C ASP A 180 -21.56 -12.25 2.45
N THR A 181 -20.49 -12.76 3.08
CA THR A 181 -20.40 -14.14 3.63
C THR A 181 -21.01 -14.26 5.03
#